data_AF-A0A453EMM6-F1
#
_entry.id   AF-A0A453EMM6-F1
#
_cell.length_a   1.000
_cell.length_b   1.000
_cell.length_c   1.000
_cell.angle_alpha   90.00
_cell.angle_beta   90.00
_cell.angle_gamma   90.00
#
_symmetry.space_group_name_H-M   'P 1'
#
loop_
_entity.id
_entity.type
_entity.pdbx_description
1 polymer ?
#
loop_
_entity_poly.entity_id
_entity_poly.type
_entity_poly.pdbx_seq_one_letter_code
_entity_poly.pdbx_strand_id
1 'polypeptide(L)'
;MNICINNIVPYTNSTEDIAAAKRAQAFYTGWFLDPLYYGDYPLVMKENTGSKLPKFSQSQSKQLINSMDFLGINYYTFLYVKDDPHHAPSNKRNFRADMAAKSIFSSNSTSGVRQTCSKSVLINIKCIITKG
;
A
#
# COMPACT_ATOMS: atom_id res chain seq x y z
N MET A 1 16.44 -2.55 -2.92
CA MET A 1 15.37 -1.69 -3.49
C MET A 1 15.01 -0.60 -2.49
N ASN A 2 14.62 0.60 -2.90
CA ASN A 2 14.14 1.64 -1.98
C ASN A 2 12.67 1.96 -2.26
N ILE A 3 11.79 1.83 -1.27
CA ILE A 3 10.35 2.09 -1.40
C ILE A 3 9.94 3.22 -0.46
N CYS A 4 9.16 4.15 -0.99
CA CYS A 4 8.50 5.16 -0.17
C CYS A 4 7.24 4.56 0.44
N ILE A 5 7.13 4.53 1.77
CA ILE A 5 5.92 4.13 2.48
C ILE A 5 5.34 5.34 3.20
N ASN A 6 4.02 5.42 3.20
CA ASN A 6 3.28 6.39 3.99
C ASN A 6 2.60 5.66 5.15
N ASN A 7 2.42 6.35 6.27
CA ASN A 7 1.55 5.82 7.31
C ASN A 7 0.10 6.13 6.97
N ILE A 8 -0.65 5.09 6.64
CA ILE A 8 -2.03 5.21 6.21
C ILE A 8 -2.93 5.16 7.42
N VAL A 9 -3.65 6.26 7.64
CA VAL A 9 -4.50 6.46 8.81
C VAL A 9 -5.94 6.64 8.33
N PRO A 10 -6.93 5.95 8.92
CA PRO A 10 -8.32 6.18 8.58
C PRO A 10 -8.71 7.62 8.94
N TYR A 11 -9.53 8.27 8.11
CA TYR A 11 -9.92 9.66 8.31
C TYR A 11 -10.81 9.84 9.55
N THR A 12 -11.66 8.85 9.83
CA THR A 12 -12.44 8.74 11.06
C THR A 12 -12.32 7.34 11.66
N ASN A 13 -12.87 7.14 12.86
CA ASN A 13 -12.95 5.81 13.49
C ASN A 13 -14.12 4.96 12.97
N SER A 14 -14.73 5.32 11.83
CA SER A 14 -15.79 4.50 11.25
C SER A 14 -15.20 3.19 10.68
N THR A 15 -16.02 2.14 10.66
CA THR A 15 -15.63 0.84 10.12
C THR A 15 -15.23 0.95 8.65
N GLU A 16 -15.90 1.83 7.90
CA GLU A 16 -15.69 2.09 6.48
C GLU A 16 -14.31 2.71 6.25
N ASP A 17 -13.94 3.75 7.01
CA ASP A 17 -12.64 4.42 6.87
C ASP A 17 -11.49 3.51 7.32
N ILE A 18 -11.71 2.68 8.34
CA ILE A 18 -10.75 1.64 8.76
C ILE A 18 -10.54 0.60 7.66
N ALA A 19 -11.61 0.14 7.03
CA ALA A 19 -11.52 -0.77 5.89
C ALA A 19 -10.83 -0.11 4.70
N ALA A 20 -11.13 1.15 4.42
CA ALA A 20 -10.50 1.95 3.36
C ALA A 20 -8.99 2.13 3.59
N ALA A 21 -8.57 2.39 4.84
CA ALA A 21 -7.15 2.46 5.20
C ALA A 21 -6.43 1.12 4.95
N LYS A 22 -7.06 -0.02 5.26
CA LYS A 22 -6.50 -1.35 4.95
C LYS A 22 -6.37 -1.59 3.44
N ARG A 23 -7.38 -1.21 2.65
CA ARG A 23 -7.29 -1.29 1.18
C ARG A 23 -6.18 -0.39 0.64
N ALA A 24 -6.10 0.84 1.13
CA ALA A 24 -5.05 1.75 0.73
C ALA A 24 -3.65 1.22 1.10
N GLN A 25 -3.48 0.57 2.25
CA GLN A 25 -2.22 -0.08 2.63
C GLN A 25 -1.80 -1.18 1.64
N ALA A 26 -2.76 -2.00 1.22
CA ALA A 26 -2.51 -3.01 0.19
C ALA A 26 -2.11 -2.38 -1.15
N PHE A 27 -2.76 -1.29 -1.56
CA PHE A 27 -2.49 -0.64 -2.84
C PHE A 27 -1.19 0.18 -2.87
N TYR A 28 -0.86 0.93 -1.82
CA TYR A 28 0.33 1.78 -1.77
C TYR A 28 1.61 1.02 -1.41
N THR A 29 1.53 0.01 -0.55
CA THR A 29 2.70 -0.71 -0.03
C THR A 29 2.66 -2.18 -0.40
N GLY A 30 1.51 -2.84 -0.17
CA GLY A 30 1.35 -4.27 -0.46
C GLY A 30 1.59 -4.63 -1.92
N TRP A 31 1.28 -3.73 -2.86
CA TRP A 31 1.51 -3.95 -4.29
C TRP A 31 2.95 -4.39 -4.58
N PHE A 32 3.95 -3.80 -3.92
CA PHE A 32 5.34 -4.19 -4.12
C PHE A 32 5.84 -5.19 -3.09
N LEU A 33 5.41 -5.08 -1.83
CA LEU A 33 5.96 -5.93 -0.76
C LEU A 33 5.38 -7.34 -0.76
N ASP A 34 4.08 -7.50 -1.05
CA ASP A 34 3.44 -8.83 -1.01
C ASP A 34 4.03 -9.76 -2.08
N PRO A 35 4.27 -9.33 -3.34
CA PRO A 35 4.92 -10.20 -4.31
C PRO A 35 6.33 -10.66 -3.88
N LEU A 36 7.08 -9.81 -3.18
CA LEU A 36 8.44 -10.13 -2.74
C LEU A 36 8.48 -11.10 -1.56
N TYR A 37 7.41 -11.13 -0.76
CA TYR A 37 7.33 -11.96 0.44
C TYR A 37 6.47 -13.22 0.24
N TYR A 38 5.33 -13.09 -0.44
CA TYR A 38 4.35 -14.15 -0.69
C TYR A 38 4.35 -14.65 -2.14
N GLY A 39 5.05 -13.98 -3.06
CA GLY A 39 5.08 -14.38 -4.47
C GLY A 39 3.85 -13.99 -5.28
N ASP A 40 2.93 -13.20 -4.73
CA ASP A 40 1.73 -12.74 -5.42
C ASP A 40 1.23 -11.38 -4.87
N TYR A 41 0.34 -10.72 -5.61
CA TYR A 41 -0.25 -9.45 -5.21
C TYR A 41 -1.28 -9.60 -4.06
N PRO A 42 -1.55 -8.54 -3.29
CA PRO A 42 -2.58 -8.54 -2.26
C PRO A 42 -3.95 -8.98 -2.82
N LEU A 43 -4.70 -9.80 -2.06
CA LEU A 43 -5.99 -10.33 -2.52
C LEU A 43 -6.97 -9.23 -2.94
N VAL A 44 -7.15 -8.21 -2.11
CA VAL A 44 -8.05 -7.09 -2.40
C VAL A 44 -7.67 -6.32 -3.66
N MET A 45 -6.37 -6.26 -3.99
CA MET A 45 -5.91 -5.63 -5.22
C MET A 45 -6.26 -6.48 -6.43
N LYS A 46 -6.12 -7.81 -6.34
CA LYS A 46 -6.52 -8.75 -7.40
C LYS A 46 -8.03 -8.70 -7.65
N GLU A 47 -8.82 -8.69 -6.59
CA GLU A 47 -10.29 -8.63 -6.66
C GLU A 47 -10.76 -7.31 -7.28
N ASN A 48 -10.21 -6.18 -6.84
CA ASN A 48 -10.65 -4.87 -7.32
C ASN A 48 -10.13 -4.53 -8.71
N THR A 49 -8.91 -4.92 -9.05
CA THR A 49 -8.26 -4.56 -10.33
C THR A 49 -8.62 -5.55 -11.44
N GLY A 50 -8.95 -6.79 -11.08
CA GLY A 50 -9.37 -7.85 -12.00
C GLY A 50 -8.33 -8.14 -13.08
N SER A 51 -8.80 -8.26 -14.33
CA SER A 51 -7.97 -8.66 -15.47
C SER A 51 -6.88 -7.65 -15.87
N LYS A 52 -6.92 -6.41 -15.35
CA LYS A 52 -5.89 -5.40 -15.63
C LYS A 52 -4.60 -5.67 -14.86
N LEU A 53 -4.67 -6.40 -13.75
CA LEU A 53 -3.51 -6.76 -12.97
C LEU A 53 -2.87 -7.99 -13.61
N PRO A 54 -1.60 -7.91 -14.07
CA PRO A 54 -0.92 -9.08 -14.62
C PRO A 54 -0.86 -10.21 -13.58
N LYS A 55 -0.92 -11.45 -14.05
CA LYS A 55 -0.75 -12.62 -13.19
C LYS A 55 0.68 -13.12 -13.30
N PHE A 56 1.29 -13.43 -12.16
CA PHE A 56 2.55 -14.15 -12.17
C PHE A 56 2.33 -15.61 -12.54
N SER A 57 3.21 -16.14 -13.39
CA SER A 57 3.33 -17.58 -13.53
C SER A 57 3.87 -18.20 -12.23
N GLN A 58 3.72 -19.51 -12.07
CA GLN A 58 4.27 -20.21 -10.91
C GLN A 58 5.79 -20.06 -10.81
N SER A 59 6.51 -20.01 -11.94
CA SER A 59 7.96 -19.80 -11.94
C SER A 59 8.34 -18.38 -11.54
N GLN A 60 7.60 -17.37 -12.02
CA GLN A 60 7.80 -15.96 -11.62
C GLN A 60 7.52 -15.76 -10.13
N SER A 61 6.42 -16.30 -9.63
CA SER A 61 6.05 -16.24 -8.21
C SER A 61 7.16 -16.78 -7.31
N LYS A 62 7.73 -17.95 -7.65
CA LYS A 62 8.87 -18.54 -6.93
C LYS A 62 10.14 -17.70 -7.01
N GLN A 63 10.38 -17.04 -8.14
CA GLN A 63 11.55 -16.16 -8.31
C GLN A 63 11.43 -14.87 -7.50
N LEU A 64 10.21 -14.37 -7.24
CA LEU A 64 10.00 -13.14 -6.48
C LEU A 64 10.26 -13.34 -4.99
N ILE A 65 9.84 -14.48 -4.43
CA ILE A 65 10.03 -14.82 -3.03
C ILE A 65 11.52 -14.85 -2.70
N ASN A 66 11.93 -14.09 -1.67
CA ASN A 66 13.32 -14.00 -1.21
C ASN A 66 14.31 -13.47 -2.25
N SER A 67 13.84 -12.79 -3.30
CA SER A 67 14.68 -12.16 -4.33
C SER A 67 15.46 -10.94 -3.83
N MET A 68 15.18 -10.47 -2.61
CA MET A 68 15.70 -9.23 -2.06
C MET A 68 16.49 -9.45 -0.77
N ASP A 69 17.75 -8.99 -0.78
CA ASP A 69 18.63 -9.02 0.39
C ASP A 69 18.37 -7.86 1.35
N PHE A 70 18.09 -6.68 0.78
CA PHE A 70 17.90 -5.43 1.52
C PHE A 70 16.73 -4.62 0.97
N LEU A 71 15.91 -4.11 1.90
CA LEU A 71 14.83 -3.16 1.63
C LEU A 71 15.13 -1.83 2.28
N GLY A 72 15.39 -0.82 1.45
CA GLY A 72 15.36 0.57 1.84
C GLY A 72 13.91 1.03 1.95
N ILE A 73 13.58 1.68 3.05
CA ILE A 73 12.28 2.27 3.33
C ILE A 73 12.49 3.75 3.53
N ASN A 74 11.84 4.56 2.71
CA ASN A 74 11.71 5.97 2.98
C ASN A 74 10.33 6.26 3.56
N TYR A 75 10.29 6.77 4.78
CA TYR A 75 9.07 7.12 5.49
C TYR A 75 9.02 8.63 5.68
N TYR A 76 7.98 9.26 5.14
CA TYR A 76 7.91 10.73 5.05
C TYR A 76 6.67 11.34 5.69
N THR A 77 5.48 10.79 5.44
CA THR A 77 4.23 11.45 5.80
C THR A 77 3.15 10.46 6.20
N PHE A 78 2.14 10.99 6.90
CA PHE A 78 0.85 10.36 7.06
C PHE A 78 -0.03 10.63 5.85
N LEU A 79 -0.88 9.66 5.51
CA LEU A 79 -1.92 9.78 4.51
C LEU A 79 -3.26 9.44 5.18
N TYR A 80 -4.09 10.46 5.40
CA TYR A 80 -5.45 10.21 5.87
C TYR A 80 -6.31 9.71 4.72
N VAL A 81 -7.06 8.64 4.95
CA VAL A 81 -7.85 7.96 3.93
C VAL A 81 -9.29 7.83 4.38
N LYS A 82 -10.21 8.24 3.51
CA LYS A 82 -11.65 8.08 3.69
C LYS A 82 -12.18 7.04 2.71
N ASP A 83 -13.19 6.29 3.12
CA ASP A 83 -13.94 5.39 2.24
C ASP A 83 -14.55 6.16 1.06
N ASP A 84 -14.43 5.59 -0.13
CA ASP A 84 -15.02 6.15 -1.36
C ASP A 84 -15.59 5.00 -2.21
N PRO A 85 -16.74 4.45 -1.82
CA PRO A 85 -17.34 3.28 -2.48
C PRO A 85 -17.95 3.64 -3.84
N HIS A 86 -18.13 4.93 -4.13
CA HIS A 86 -18.83 5.43 -5.31
C HIS A 86 -17.92 6.10 -6.35
N HIS A 87 -16.59 6.04 -6.20
CA HIS A 87 -15.65 6.67 -7.14
C HIS A 87 -15.57 6.04 -8.55
N ALA A 88 -16.53 5.18 -8.93
CA ALA A 88 -16.57 4.62 -10.27
C ALA A 88 -18.00 4.53 -10.84
N PRO A 89 -18.54 5.60 -11.46
CA PRO A 89 -19.42 5.44 -12.59
C PRO A 89 -18.57 5.23 -13.85
N SER A 90 -18.70 4.04 -14.46
CA SER A 90 -18.34 3.64 -15.83
C SER A 90 -16.92 3.93 -16.39
N ASN A 91 -16.39 2.92 -17.09
CA ASN A 91 -15.31 2.92 -18.09
C ASN A 91 -13.90 3.51 -17.82
N LYS A 92 -13.60 4.22 -16.71
CA LYS A 92 -12.24 4.75 -16.41
C LYS A 92 -11.66 4.29 -15.07
N ARG A 93 -11.69 2.97 -14.81
CA ARG A 93 -11.04 2.32 -13.65
C ARG A 93 -9.52 2.59 -13.65
N ASN A 94 -9.03 3.32 -12.65
CA ASN A 94 -7.63 3.68 -12.41
C ASN A 94 -7.22 3.30 -10.97
N PHE A 95 -5.95 3.45 -10.60
CA PHE A 95 -5.42 3.08 -9.28
C PHE A 95 -6.29 3.52 -8.08
N ARG A 96 -6.77 4.78 -8.08
CA ARG A 96 -7.59 5.30 -6.97
C ARG A 96 -9.00 4.71 -6.97
N ALA A 97 -9.58 4.52 -8.16
CA ALA A 97 -10.88 3.90 -8.31
C ALA A 97 -10.86 2.43 -7.89
N ASP A 98 -9.80 1.70 -8.22
CA ASP A 98 -9.64 0.28 -7.83
C ASP A 98 -9.36 0.15 -6.32
N MET A 99 -8.70 1.14 -5.70
CA MET A 99 -8.54 1.20 -4.24
C MET A 99 -9.87 1.45 -3.49
N ALA A 100 -10.84 2.08 -4.16
CA ALA A 100 -12.12 2.51 -3.58
C ALA A 100 -11.95 3.35 -2.31
N ALA A 101 -10.96 4.25 -2.31
CA ALA A 101 -10.67 5.11 -1.18
C ALA A 101 -10.05 6.43 -1.64
N LYS A 102 -10.26 7.50 -0.87
CA LYS A 102 -9.78 8.84 -1.18
C LYS A 102 -8.81 9.33 -0.12
N SER A 103 -7.65 9.81 -0.56
CA SER A 103 -6.70 10.52 0.28
C SER A 103 -7.18 11.93 0.61
N ILE A 104 -7.17 12.29 1.89
CA ILE A 104 -7.51 13.61 2.38
C ILE A 104 -6.22 14.34 2.76
N PHE A 105 -5.86 15.35 1.98
CA PHE A 105 -4.84 16.33 2.36
C PHE A 105 -5.58 17.49 3.03
N SER A 106 -5.31 17.75 4.31
CA SER A 106 -5.92 18.91 4.98
C SER A 106 -5.42 20.19 4.30
N SER A 107 -6.30 20.91 3.61
CA SER A 107 -6.04 22.26 3.10
C SER A 107 -6.28 23.34 4.14
N ASN A 108 -6.89 23.00 5.28
CA ASN A 108 -7.18 23.92 6.37
C ASN A 108 -6.35 23.54 7.59
N SER A 109 -5.17 24.16 7.67
CA SER A 109 -4.29 24.13 8.84
C SER A 109 -4.98 24.79 10.05
N THR A 110 -5.86 24.07 10.74
CA THR A 110 -6.36 24.47 12.08
C THR A 110 -6.33 23.35 13.11
N SER A 111 -5.77 22.19 12.78
CA SER A 111 -5.28 21.24 13.78
C SER A 111 -3.86 20.87 13.40
N GLY A 112 -2.92 21.09 14.33
CA GLY A 112 -1.48 20.95 14.09
C GLY A 112 -1.06 19.53 13.73
N VAL A 113 -1.28 19.12 12.48
CA VAL A 113 -0.65 17.94 11.89
C VAL A 113 0.81 18.30 11.72
N ARG A 114 1.60 17.97 12.74
CA ARG A 114 3.04 18.21 12.78
C ARG A 114 3.67 17.64 11.51
N GLN A 115 4.41 18.51 10.84
CA GLN A 115 5.42 18.17 9.86
C GLN A 115 6.23 16.97 10.38
N THR A 116 6.19 15.86 9.66
CA THR A 116 6.81 14.61 10.10
C THR A 116 8.28 14.59 9.71
N CYS A 117 9.13 14.11 10.62
CA CYS A 117 10.53 13.84 10.29
C CYS A 117 10.62 12.75 9.22
N SER A 118 11.22 13.09 8.08
CA SER A 118 11.68 12.13 7.08
C SER A 118 12.67 11.16 7.72
N LYS A 119 12.39 9.86 7.65
CA LYS A 119 13.33 8.80 8.05
C LYS A 119 13.54 7.84 6.90
N SER A 120 14.79 7.63 6.52
CA SER A 120 15.18 6.52 5.66
C SER A 120 15.80 5.43 6.51
N VAL A 121 15.33 4.20 6.34
CA VAL A 121 15.81 3.02 7.08
C VAL A 121 16.16 1.94 6.07
N LEU A 122 17.31 1.30 6.24
CA LEU A 122 17.70 0.12 5.46
C LEU A 122 17.53 -1.12 6.32
N ILE A 123 16.74 -2.07 5.85
CA ILE A 123 16.47 -3.34 6.54
C ILE A 123 17.10 -4.49 5.75
N ASN A 124 17.90 -5.31 6.41
CA ASN A 124 18.39 -6.58 5.86
C ASN A 124 17.31 -7.65 6.07
N ILE A 125 16.69 -8.10 4.99
CA ILE A 125 15.55 -9.03 5.04
C ILE A 125 16.03 -10.47 5.25
N LYS A 126 17.17 -10.86 4.66
CA LYS A 126 17.72 -12.20 4.86
C LYS A 126 18.02 -12.49 6.33
N CYS A 127 18.50 -11.53 7.10
CA CYS A 127 18.76 -11.68 8.54
C CYS A 127 17.49 -11.87 9.38
N ILE A 128 16.34 -11.36 8.93
CA ILE A 128 15.06 -11.53 9.62
C ILE A 128 14.49 -12.92 9.32
N ILE A 129 14.54 -13.35 8.06
CA ILE A 129 13.97 -14.63 7.61
C ILE A 129 14.80 -15.82 8.11
N THR A 130 16.12 -15.70 8.25
CA THR A 130 16.98 -16.80 8.74
C THR A 130 17.04 -16.92 10.26
N LYS A 131 16.37 -16.03 11.01
CA LYS A 131 16.31 -16.05 12.49
C LYS A 131 14.95 -16.51 13.04
N GLY A 132 14.03 -16.96 12.18
CA GLY A 132 12.73 -17.54 12.54
C GLY A 132 12.67 -19.03 12.28
#